data_AF-A0A935XD60-F1
#
_entry.id   AF-A0A935XD60-F1
#
_cell.length_a   1.000
_cell.length_b   1.000
_cell.length_c   1.000
_cell.angle_alpha   90.00
_cell.angle_beta   90.00
_cell.angle_gamma   90.00
#
_symmetry.space_group_name_H-M   'P 1'
#
loop_
_entity.id
_entity.type
_entity.pdbx_description
1 polymer ?
#
loop_
_entity_poly.entity_id
_entity_poly.type
_entity_poly.pdbx_seq_one_letter_code
_entity_poly.pdbx_strand_id
1 'polypeptide(L)'
;MKAETKSAAILVATLALGVVLGMVTQGLLMRQLGERAGGLRRPGGFVSHLEEVIEPTAAQRDTVHALLERTAARNQTVIDGARGELRALLDSLQLQLSPILDEGQRDRLARMSRLPDPFRPPPRDGRPPREGPPREGPPPDGGPPPRP
;
A
#
# COMPACT_ATOMS: atom_id res chain seq x y z
N MET A 1 10.36 41.30 -32.97
CA MET A 1 9.24 40.48 -32.42
C MET A 1 8.43 41.37 -31.49
N LYS A 2 7.11 41.47 -31.71
CA LYS A 2 6.21 42.41 -31.03
C LYS A 2 6.31 42.23 -29.51
N ALA A 3 6.33 43.34 -28.76
CA ALA A 3 6.55 43.35 -27.31
C ALA A 3 5.60 42.39 -26.54
N GLU A 4 4.40 42.18 -27.09
CA GLU A 4 3.38 41.23 -26.61
C GLU A 4 3.91 39.79 -26.50
N THR A 5 4.73 39.33 -27.45
CA THR A 5 5.27 37.96 -27.47
C THR A 5 6.35 37.78 -26.40
N LYS A 6 7.13 38.83 -26.09
CA LYS A 6 8.14 38.79 -25.01
C LYS A 6 7.48 38.72 -23.63
N SER A 7 6.44 39.51 -23.40
CA SER A 7 5.69 39.49 -22.14
C SER A 7 4.99 38.15 -21.91
N ALA A 8 4.37 37.59 -22.96
CA ALA A 8 3.77 36.26 -22.90
C ALA A 8 4.81 35.17 -22.60
N ALA A 9 6.00 35.23 -23.21
CA ALA A 9 7.07 34.27 -22.96
C ALA A 9 7.57 34.33 -21.50
N ILE A 10 7.70 35.53 -20.92
CA ILE A 10 8.11 35.71 -19.53
C ILE A 10 7.06 35.12 -18.57
N LEU A 11 5.77 35.36 -18.84
CA LEU A 11 4.67 34.82 -18.03
C LEU A 11 4.62 33.28 -18.06
N VAL A 12 4.80 32.67 -19.24
CA VAL A 12 4.83 31.22 -19.37
C VAL A 12 6.05 30.62 -18.66
N ALA A 13 7.20 31.29 -18.75
CA ALA A 13 8.41 30.85 -18.07
C ALA A 13 8.27 30.90 -16.54
N THR A 14 7.71 31.97 -15.97
CA THR A 14 7.47 32.05 -14.51
C THR A 14 6.40 31.07 -14.05
N LEU A 15 5.36 30.84 -14.85
CA LEU A 15 4.35 29.81 -14.55
C LEU A 15 4.98 28.41 -14.53
N ALA A 16 5.77 28.06 -15.56
CA ALA A 16 6.47 26.79 -15.62
C ALA A 16 7.40 26.60 -14.42
N LEU A 17 8.11 27.66 -14.03
CA LEU A 17 8.97 27.64 -12.84
C LEU A 17 8.16 27.39 -11.56
N GLY A 18 7.02 28.06 -11.40
CA GLY A 18 6.11 27.83 -10.27
C GLY A 18 5.57 26.40 -10.20
N VAL A 19 5.22 25.80 -11.34
CA VAL A 19 4.77 24.40 -11.44
C VAL A 19 5.88 23.43 -11.05
N VAL A 20 7.11 23.66 -11.54
CA VAL A 20 8.27 22.83 -11.20
C VAL A 20 8.59 22.93 -9.70
N LEU A 21 8.61 24.14 -9.13
CA LEU A 21 8.80 24.31 -7.69
C LEU A 21 7.68 23.62 -6.89
N GLY A 22 6.41 23.75 -7.32
CA GLY A 22 5.29 23.08 -6.68
C GLY A 22 5.44 21.56 -6.69
N MET A 23 5.81 20.97 -7.84
CA MET A 23 6.03 19.53 -7.97
C MET A 23 7.18 19.03 -7.09
N VAL A 24 8.30 19.74 -7.07
CA VAL A 24 9.47 19.38 -6.25
C VAL A 24 9.12 19.43 -4.77
N THR A 25 8.45 20.51 -4.32
CA THR A 25 8.05 20.68 -2.92
C THR A 25 7.08 19.58 -2.48
N GLN A 26 6.07 19.27 -3.30
CA GLN A 26 5.12 18.21 -3.01
C GLN A 26 5.76 16.82 -3.04
N GLY A 27 6.70 16.57 -3.94
CA GLY A 27 7.47 15.33 -4.01
C GLY A 27 8.35 15.10 -2.79
N LEU A 28 8.97 16.16 -2.25
CA LEU A 28 9.80 16.08 -1.04
C LEU A 28 8.96 15.84 0.22
N LEU A 29 7.82 16.52 0.35
CA LEU A 29 6.88 16.32 1.47
C LEU A 29 6.30 14.90 1.49
N MET A 30 5.88 14.38 0.33
CA MET A 30 5.38 13.01 0.22
C MET A 30 6.45 11.95 0.50
N ARG A 31 7.72 12.22 0.18
CA ARG A 31 8.84 11.34 0.55
C ARG A 31 9.04 11.30 2.07
N GLN A 32 9.08 12.44 2.75
CA GLN A 32 9.27 12.48 4.21
C GLN A 32 8.08 11.88 4.98
N LEU A 33 6.85 12.17 4.56
CA LEU A 33 5.64 11.58 5.16
C LEU A 33 5.53 10.09 4.85
N GLY A 34 5.87 9.68 3.63
CA GLY A 34 5.89 8.28 3.19
C GLY A 34 6.98 7.45 3.88
N GLU A 35 8.16 8.02 4.14
CA GLU A 35 9.24 7.36 4.86
C GLU A 35 8.94 7.20 6.35
N ARG A 36 8.34 8.22 6.99
CA ARG A 36 7.91 8.13 8.40
C ARG A 36 6.74 7.15 8.58
N ALA A 37 5.71 7.25 7.73
CA ALA A 37 4.58 6.32 7.76
C ALA A 37 4.99 4.89 7.34
N GLY A 38 5.94 4.78 6.40
CA GLY A 38 6.55 3.52 5.98
C GLY A 38 7.42 2.89 7.06
N GLY A 39 8.11 3.70 7.86
CA GLY A 39 8.85 3.29 9.05
C GLY A 39 7.95 2.65 10.09
N LEU A 40 6.87 3.30 10.50
CA LEU A 40 5.89 2.72 11.44
C LEU A 40 5.20 1.46 10.91
N ARG A 41 5.00 1.36 9.59
CA ARG A 41 4.43 0.19 8.92
C ARG A 41 5.42 -0.96 8.70
N ARG A 42 6.73 -0.73 8.89
CA ARG A 42 7.74 -1.79 8.79
C ARG A 42 7.71 -2.67 10.04
N PRO A 43 8.06 -3.97 9.90
CA PRO A 43 8.24 -4.85 11.06
C PRO A 43 9.22 -4.20 12.05
N GLY A 44 8.82 -4.10 13.32
CA GLY A 44 9.63 -3.48 14.38
C GLY A 44 9.58 -1.95 14.45
N GLY A 45 9.16 -1.25 13.38
CA GLY A 45 9.18 0.22 13.37
C GLY A 45 8.21 0.88 14.35
N PHE A 46 7.07 0.25 14.63
CA PHE A 46 6.17 0.68 15.71
C PHE A 46 6.84 0.58 17.10
N VAL A 47 7.58 -0.50 17.35
CA VAL A 47 8.28 -0.74 18.63
C VAL A 47 9.44 0.25 18.77
N SER A 48 10.31 0.33 17.76
CA SER A 48 11.45 1.24 17.77
C SER A 48 11.04 2.71 17.91
N HIS A 49 9.97 3.12 17.22
CA HIS A 49 9.48 4.49 17.33
C HIS A 49 8.95 4.81 18.74
N LEU A 50 8.21 3.88 19.35
CA LEU A 50 7.71 4.09 20.70
C LEU A 50 8.81 3.99 21.76
N GLU A 51 9.82 3.15 21.57
CA GLU A 51 11.00 3.13 22.44
C GLU A 51 11.81 4.41 22.35
N GLU A 52 11.94 5.00 21.14
CA GLU A 52 12.59 6.30 20.93
C GLU A 52 11.81 7.43 21.62
N VAL A 53 10.48 7.39 21.61
CA VAL A 53 9.65 8.42 22.26
C VAL A 53 9.59 8.24 23.79
N ILE A 54 9.56 7.00 24.27
CA ILE A 54 9.42 6.68 25.71
C ILE A 54 10.78 6.77 26.43
N GLU A 55 11.88 6.51 25.72
CA GLU A 55 13.25 6.43 26.26
C GLU A 55 13.34 5.62 27.57
N PRO A 56 13.00 4.32 27.56
CA PRO A 56 12.94 3.54 28.79
C PRO A 56 14.33 3.37 29.44
N THR A 57 14.36 3.45 30.77
CA THR A 57 15.58 3.17 31.55
C THR A 57 16.06 1.73 31.36
N ALA A 58 17.32 1.44 31.68
CA ALA A 58 17.91 0.10 31.52
C ALA A 58 17.09 -1.00 32.23
N ALA A 59 16.54 -0.71 33.42
CA ALA A 59 15.71 -1.64 34.17
C ALA A 59 14.30 -1.84 33.56
N GLN A 60 13.80 -0.86 32.79
CA GLN A 60 12.47 -0.90 32.19
C GLN A 60 12.48 -1.42 30.75
N ARG A 61 13.64 -1.38 30.08
CA ARG A 61 13.79 -1.66 28.65
C ARG A 61 13.13 -2.97 28.23
N ASP A 62 13.47 -4.08 28.88
CA ASP A 62 12.95 -5.40 28.49
C ASP A 62 11.43 -5.51 28.71
N THR A 63 10.92 -4.89 29.78
CA THR A 63 9.49 -4.92 30.11
C THR A 63 8.68 -4.08 29.12
N VAL A 64 9.19 -2.89 28.76
CA VAL A 64 8.59 -2.01 27.76
C VAL A 64 8.64 -2.66 26.38
N HIS A 65 9.79 -3.20 25.98
CA HIS A 65 9.96 -3.90 24.70
C HIS A 65 8.93 -5.02 24.52
N ALA A 66 8.82 -5.93 25.50
CA ALA A 66 7.88 -7.05 25.43
C ALA A 66 6.40 -6.63 25.42
N LEU A 67 6.06 -5.48 26.01
CA LEU A 67 4.71 -4.92 25.93
C LEU A 67 4.43 -4.33 24.54
N LEU A 68 5.40 -3.58 24.02
CA LEU A 68 5.31 -2.95 22.70
C LEU A 68 5.23 -4.00 21.58
N GLU A 69 6.01 -5.08 21.64
CA GLU A 69 5.94 -6.17 20.66
C GLU A 69 4.56 -6.85 20.63
N ARG A 70 4.02 -7.21 21.79
CA ARG A 70 2.67 -7.82 21.87
C ARG A 70 1.61 -6.87 21.32
N THR A 71 1.75 -5.58 21.59
CA THR A 71 0.82 -4.55 21.11
C THR A 71 0.94 -4.38 19.59
N ALA A 72 2.16 -4.37 19.06
CA ALA A 72 2.44 -4.31 17.63
C ALA A 72 1.82 -5.50 16.89
N ALA A 73 1.98 -6.72 17.41
CA ALA A 73 1.40 -7.93 16.85
C ALA A 73 -0.14 -7.86 16.82
N ARG A 74 -0.76 -7.40 17.91
CA ARG A 74 -2.22 -7.23 17.97
C ARG A 74 -2.72 -6.17 16.98
N ASN A 75 -2.02 -5.04 16.90
CA ASN A 75 -2.34 -3.97 15.96
C ASN A 75 -2.25 -4.46 14.50
N GLN A 76 -1.21 -5.25 14.19
CA GLN A 76 -1.04 -5.84 12.87
C GLN A 76 -2.23 -6.73 12.48
N THR A 77 -2.72 -7.57 13.40
CA THR A 77 -3.92 -8.39 13.17
C THR A 77 -5.16 -7.55 12.88
N VAL A 78 -5.37 -6.45 13.62
CA VAL A 78 -6.49 -5.52 13.38
C VAL A 78 -6.40 -4.90 11.98
N ILE A 79 -5.21 -4.43 11.61
CA ILE A 79 -4.97 -3.83 10.29
C ILE A 79 -5.21 -4.86 9.18
N ASP A 80 -4.73 -6.08 9.33
CA ASP A 80 -4.87 -7.13 8.32
C ASP A 80 -6.33 -7.56 8.16
N GLY A 81 -7.11 -7.61 9.25
CA GLY A 81 -8.56 -7.81 9.21
C GLY A 81 -9.28 -6.69 8.46
N ALA A 82 -9.03 -5.44 8.84
CA ALA A 82 -9.63 -4.26 8.19
C ALA A 82 -9.31 -4.17 6.69
N ARG A 83 -8.09 -4.56 6.28
CA ARG A 83 -7.71 -4.66 4.86
C ARG A 83 -8.51 -5.73 4.12
N GLY A 84 -8.75 -6.87 4.76
CA GLY A 84 -9.57 -7.94 4.20
C GLY A 84 -11.02 -7.48 3.98
N GLU A 85 -11.61 -6.83 4.98
CA GLU A 85 -12.95 -6.26 4.90
C GLU A 85 -13.05 -5.21 3.79
N LEU A 86 -12.09 -4.28 3.74
CA LEU A 86 -12.06 -3.25 2.69
C LEU A 86 -11.95 -3.85 1.29
N ARG A 87 -11.13 -4.91 1.09
CA ARG A 87 -11.08 -5.62 -0.19
C ARG A 87 -12.43 -6.21 -0.56
N ALA A 88 -13.08 -6.92 0.37
CA ALA A 88 -14.38 -7.53 0.11
C ALA A 88 -15.44 -6.49 -0.26
N LEU A 89 -15.41 -5.31 0.40
CA LEU A 89 -16.29 -4.19 0.06
C LEU A 89 -16.04 -3.65 -1.36
N LEU A 90 -14.77 -3.47 -1.73
CA LEU A 90 -14.40 -3.00 -3.08
C LEU A 90 -14.73 -4.04 -4.16
N ASP A 91 -14.54 -5.33 -3.89
CA ASP A 91 -14.92 -6.41 -4.80
C ASP A 91 -16.44 -6.44 -5.03
N SER A 92 -17.22 -6.29 -3.95
CA SER A 92 -18.68 -6.18 -4.03
C SER A 92 -19.12 -4.95 -4.83
N LEU A 93 -18.48 -3.80 -4.61
CA LEU A 93 -18.73 -2.59 -5.38
C LEU A 93 -18.41 -2.80 -6.86
N GLN A 94 -17.31 -3.47 -7.20
CA GLN A 94 -16.96 -3.79 -8.58
C GLN A 94 -18.02 -4.67 -9.25
N LEU A 95 -18.54 -5.68 -8.54
CA LEU A 95 -19.61 -6.55 -9.06
C LEU A 95 -20.89 -5.75 -9.35
N GLN A 96 -21.25 -4.84 -8.44
CA GLN A 96 -22.43 -3.99 -8.58
C GLN A 96 -22.29 -2.95 -9.70
N LEU A 97 -21.09 -2.45 -9.95
CA LEU A 97 -20.82 -1.49 -11.02
C LEU A 97 -20.69 -2.16 -12.40
N SER A 98 -20.29 -3.43 -12.47
CA SER A 98 -20.10 -4.15 -13.74
C SER A 98 -21.25 -4.04 -14.76
N PRO A 99 -22.55 -4.15 -14.38
CA PRO A 99 -23.64 -3.98 -15.34
C PRO A 99 -23.90 -2.53 -15.75
N ILE A 100 -23.38 -1.54 -15.01
CA ILE A 100 -23.58 -0.10 -15.26
C ILE A 100 -22.48 0.45 -16.16
N LEU A 101 -21.27 -0.10 -16.04
CA LEU A 101 -20.08 0.39 -16.71
C LEU A 101 -19.95 -0.16 -18.14
N ASP A 102 -19.47 0.69 -19.05
CA ASP A 102 -19.05 0.25 -20.38
C ASP A 102 -17.77 -0.63 -20.31
N GLU A 103 -17.44 -1.28 -21.43
CA GLU A 103 -16.27 -2.18 -21.50
C GLU A 103 -14.95 -1.46 -21.20
N GLY A 104 -14.76 -0.24 -21.70
CA GLY A 104 -13.56 0.55 -21.44
C GLY A 104 -13.44 1.02 -19.98
N GLN A 105 -14.56 1.27 -19.32
CA GLN A 105 -14.66 1.60 -17.90
C GLN A 105 -14.35 0.39 -17.02
N ARG A 106 -14.88 -0.79 -17.36
CA ARG A 106 -14.58 -2.06 -16.67
C ARG A 106 -13.09 -2.39 -16.75
N ASP A 107 -12.48 -2.19 -17.91
CA ASP A 107 -11.05 -2.40 -18.09
C ASP A 107 -10.18 -1.43 -17.27
N ARG A 108 -10.58 -0.16 -17.15
CA ARG A 108 -9.91 0.80 -16.27
C ARG A 108 -10.02 0.39 -14.81
N LEU A 109 -11.20 -0.05 -14.38
CA LEU A 109 -11.45 -0.50 -13.01
C LEU A 109 -10.65 -1.77 -12.67
N ALA A 110 -10.61 -2.74 -13.59
CA ALA A 110 -9.85 -3.98 -13.43
C ALA A 110 -8.32 -3.75 -13.39
N ARG A 111 -7.80 -2.73 -14.08
CA ARG A 111 -6.39 -2.35 -13.97
C ARG A 111 -6.06 -1.74 -12.61
N MET A 112 -6.99 -0.98 -12.04
CA MET A 112 -6.80 -0.39 -10.71
C MET A 112 -6.74 -1.46 -9.61
N SER A 113 -7.59 -2.50 -9.67
CA SER A 113 -7.59 -3.59 -8.68
C SER A 113 -6.37 -4.52 -8.78
N ARG A 114 -5.67 -4.53 -9.91
CA ARG A 114 -4.40 -5.26 -10.12
C ARG A 114 -3.17 -4.52 -9.59
N LEU A 115 -3.29 -3.23 -9.22
CA LEU A 115 -2.18 -2.50 -8.64
C LEU A 115 -1.81 -3.14 -7.29
N PRO A 116 -0.51 -3.20 -6.94
CA PRO A 116 -0.09 -3.61 -5.61
C PRO A 116 -0.84 -2.79 -4.57
N ASP A 117 -1.47 -3.47 -3.62
CA ASP A 117 -2.16 -2.81 -2.51
C ASP A 117 -1.20 -1.78 -1.89
N PRO A 118 -1.48 -0.46 -2.02
CA PRO A 118 -0.62 0.59 -1.50
C PRO A 118 -0.45 0.50 0.02
N PHE A 119 -1.34 -0.26 0.67
CA PHE A 119 -1.33 -0.51 2.10
C PHE A 119 -0.58 -1.79 2.46
N ARG A 120 -0.18 -2.64 1.51
CA ARG A 120 0.58 -3.87 1.81
C ARG A 120 1.93 -3.49 2.41
N PRO A 121 2.30 -4.00 3.61
CA PRO A 121 3.62 -3.75 4.15
C PRO A 121 4.67 -4.32 3.20
N PRO A 122 5.85 -3.66 3.07
CA PRO A 122 6.94 -4.19 2.27
C PRO A 122 7.33 -5.60 2.77
N PRO A 123 7.82 -6.49 1.90
CA PRO A 123 8.27 -7.82 2.28
C PRO A 123 9.24 -7.76 3.47
N ARG A 124 9.07 -8.69 4.41
CA ARG A 124 9.79 -8.75 5.70
C ARG A 124 11.30 -8.89 5.56
N ASP A 125 11.78 -9.35 4.42
CA ASP A 125 13.18 -9.51 4.07
C ASP A 125 13.27 -9.26 2.56
N GLY A 126 14.39 -8.79 2.03
CA GLY A 126 14.63 -8.61 0.58
C GLY A 126 14.58 -9.89 -0.27
N ARG A 127 13.84 -10.91 0.17
CA ARG A 127 13.60 -12.16 -0.51
C ARG A 127 12.47 -11.95 -1.55
N PRO A 128 12.70 -12.28 -2.84
CA PRO A 128 11.72 -12.07 -3.89
C PRO A 128 10.41 -12.84 -3.60
N PRO A 129 9.28 -12.40 -4.19
CA PRO A 129 7.99 -13.07 -4.00
C PRO A 129 8.15 -14.54 -4.33
N ARG A 130 7.87 -15.42 -3.37
CA ARG A 130 7.78 -16.85 -3.63
C ARG A 130 6.57 -17.03 -4.53
N GLU A 131 6.79 -17.36 -5.80
CA GLU A 131 5.74 -17.94 -6.64
C GLU A 131 5.13 -19.07 -5.84
N GLY A 132 3.85 -18.93 -5.47
CA GLY A 132 3.14 -19.98 -4.77
C GLY A 132 3.17 -21.25 -5.64
N PRO A 133 3.10 -22.45 -5.03
CA PRO A 133 3.04 -23.68 -5.82
C PRO A 133 1.87 -23.58 -6.82
N PRO A 134 2.00 -24.17 -8.02
CA PRO A 134 0.92 -24.16 -9.00
C PRO A 134 -0.36 -24.64 -8.32
N ARG A 135 -1.47 -23.92 -8.52
CA ARG A 135 -2.78 -24.43 -8.14
C ARG A 135 -2.99 -25.70 -8.97
N GLU A 136 -2.72 -26.86 -8.37
CA GLU A 136 -3.20 -28.14 -8.89
C GLU A 136 -4.72 -27.99 -9.03
N GLY A 137 -5.21 -28.22 -10.25
CA GLY A 137 -6.63 -28.14 -10.55
C GLY A 137 -7.45 -29.12 -9.69
N PRO A 138 -8.79 -29.01 -9.74
CA PRO A 138 -9.65 -29.93 -9.00
C PRO A 138 -9.32 -31.38 -9.41
N PRO A 139 -9.32 -32.32 -8.44
CA PRO A 139 -9.00 -33.73 -8.72
C PRO A 139 -10.00 -34.31 -9.73
N PRO A 140 -9.55 -35.16 -10.68
CA PRO A 140 -10.44 -35.80 -11.63
C PRO A 140 -11.45 -36.69 -10.90
N ASP A 141 -12.70 -36.61 -11.33
CA ASP A 141 -13.84 -37.36 -10.80
C ASP A 141 -13.50 -38.84 -10.62
N GLY A 142 -13.52 -39.28 -9.36
CA GLY A 142 -13.39 -40.68 -8.99
C GLY A 142 -14.57 -41.47 -9.53
N GLY A 143 -14.36 -42.17 -10.65
CA GLY A 143 -15.30 -43.19 -11.13
C GLY A 143 -15.56 -44.24 -10.05
N PRO A 144 -16.80 -44.76 -9.95
CA PRO A 144 -17.16 -45.68 -8.87
C PRO A 144 -16.40 -47.01 -8.99
N PRO A 145 -16.04 -47.66 -7.87
CA PRO A 145 -15.27 -48.89 -7.87
C PRO A 145 -16.08 -50.06 -8.46
N PRO A 146 -15.42 -51.04 -9.12
CA PRO A 146 -16.10 -52.23 -9.62
C PRO A 146 -16.58 -53.08 -8.45
N ARG A 147 -17.83 -53.59 -8.57
CA ARG A 147 -18.44 -54.50 -7.60
C ARG A 147 -17.88 -55.92 -7.77
N PRO A 148 -17.74 -56.70 -6.69
CA PRO A 148 -17.26 -58.07 -6.72
C PRO A 148 -18.25 -59.04 -7.39
#